data_AF-A0A251X6Z0-F1
#
_entry.id   AF-A0A251X6Z0-F1
#
_cell.length_a   1.000
_cell.length_b   1.000
_cell.length_c   1.000
_cell.angle_alpha   90.00
_cell.angle_beta   90.00
_cell.angle_gamma   90.00
#
_symmetry.space_group_name_H-M   'P 1'
#
loop_
_entity.id
_entity.type
_entity.pdbx_description
1 polymer ?
#
loop_
_entity_poly.entity_id
_entity_poly.type
_entity_poly.pdbx_seq_one_letter_code
_entity_poly.pdbx_strand_id
1 'polypeptide(L)'
;MTNWPPDFPENCPPSSTNPALGDIFRFINRSTPKEKDFMSYYDLKPHEKWGENECQARGLSVYVTERDAMDVAKRVPSLRKSI
;
A
#
# COMPACT_ATOMS: atom_id res chain seq x y z
N MET A 1 18.95 7.45 10.21
CA MET A 1 18.47 7.96 8.92
C MET A 1 17.57 6.90 8.32
N THR A 2 16.37 7.27 7.90
CA THR A 2 15.46 6.35 7.21
C THR A 2 15.91 6.29 5.76
N ASN A 3 16.39 5.13 5.30
CA ASN A 3 16.78 4.95 3.90
C ASN A 3 15.53 4.58 3.09
N TRP A 4 14.89 5.59 2.52
CA TRP A 4 13.85 5.39 1.51
C TRP A 4 14.47 4.92 0.19
N PRO A 5 13.75 4.16 -0.64
CA PRO A 5 14.26 3.73 -1.94
C PRO A 5 14.63 4.93 -2.83
N PRO A 6 15.73 4.83 -3.61
CA PRO A 6 16.26 5.95 -4.38
C PRO A 6 15.37 6.37 -5.56
N ASP A 7 14.43 5.50 -5.96
CA ASP A 7 13.49 5.69 -7.06
C ASP A 7 12.16 6.33 -6.64
N PHE A 8 12.05 6.75 -5.37
CA PHE A 8 10.88 7.46 -4.90
C PHE A 8 10.90 8.92 -5.38
N PRO A 9 9.73 9.50 -5.71
CA PRO A 9 9.62 10.90 -6.11
C PRO A 9 10.11 11.86 -5.03
N GLU A 10 10.48 13.07 -5.44
CA GLU A 10 10.80 14.14 -4.50
C GLU A 10 9.63 14.37 -3.53
N ASN A 11 9.94 14.55 -2.24
CA ASN A 11 8.95 14.70 -1.17
C ASN A 11 7.99 13.49 -1.02
N CYS A 12 8.39 12.31 -1.51
CA CYS A 12 7.72 11.04 -1.27
C CYS A 12 8.70 10.05 -0.61
N PRO A 13 8.50 9.64 0.65
CA PRO A 13 7.47 10.14 1.54
C PRO A 13 7.80 11.58 2.03
N PRO A 14 6.81 12.34 2.53
CA PRO A 14 7.05 13.66 3.11
C PRO A 14 8.10 13.62 4.23
N SER A 15 8.83 14.72 4.43
CA SER A 15 9.87 14.81 5.46
C SER A 15 9.36 14.58 6.89
N SER A 16 8.07 14.80 7.14
CA SER A 16 7.39 14.52 8.41
C SER A 16 7.05 13.04 8.63
N THR A 17 7.38 12.16 7.68
CA THR A 17 7.04 10.74 7.74
C THR A 17 7.99 10.00 8.67
N ASN A 18 7.42 9.19 9.55
CA ASN A 18 8.16 8.31 10.43
C ASN A 18 8.13 6.87 9.88
N PRO A 19 9.21 6.10 10.03
CA PRO A 19 9.16 4.67 9.77
C PRO A 19 8.12 4.02 10.69
N ALA A 20 7.29 3.15 10.13
CA ALA A 20 6.41 2.29 10.92
C ALA A 20 7.21 1.08 11.41
N LEU A 21 7.03 0.71 12.69
CA LEU A 21 7.63 -0.47 13.31
C LEU A 21 6.52 -1.31 13.96
N GLY A 22 6.63 -2.63 13.84
CA GLY A 22 5.68 -3.60 14.40
C GLY A 22 4.92 -4.39 13.33
N ASP A 23 3.92 -5.12 13.78
CA ASP A 23 3.08 -5.92 12.90
C ASP A 23 2.14 -5.01 12.09
N ILE A 24 2.08 -5.28 10.79
CA ILE A 24 1.22 -4.59 9.84
C ILE A 24 0.37 -5.58 9.08
N PHE A 25 -0.87 -5.20 8.83
CA PHE A 25 -1.89 -6.02 8.22
C PHE A 25 -2.34 -5.40 6.91
N ARG A 26 -2.59 -6.24 5.91
CA ARG A 26 -3.12 -5.81 4.61
C ARG A 26 -4.27 -6.71 4.23
N PHE A 27 -5.37 -6.11 3.81
CA PHE A 27 -6.47 -6.87 3.25
C PHE A 27 -6.11 -7.38 1.85
N ILE A 28 -6.34 -8.67 1.61
CA ILE A 28 -6.21 -9.29 0.29
C ILE A 28 -7.51 -10.01 -0.06
N ASN A 29 -7.89 -9.99 -1.33
CA ASN A 29 -9.13 -10.59 -1.82
C ASN A 29 -8.99 -12.09 -2.17
N ARG A 30 -8.14 -12.82 -1.44
CA ARG A 30 -7.86 -14.24 -1.70
C ARG A 30 -7.45 -14.97 -0.42
N SER A 31 -7.64 -16.28 -0.41
CA SER A 31 -7.30 -17.14 0.73
C SER A 31 -5.80 -17.32 0.96
N THR A 32 -4.98 -17.23 -0.10
CA THR A 32 -3.53 -17.40 -0.02
C THR A 32 -2.81 -16.19 -0.57
N PRO A 33 -2.02 -15.46 0.25
CA PRO A 33 -1.22 -14.34 -0.22
C PRO A 33 -0.27 -14.75 -1.34
N LYS A 34 -0.09 -13.87 -2.32
CA LYS A 34 0.93 -14.00 -3.37
C LYS A 34 1.85 -12.79 -3.32
N GLU A 35 3.06 -12.93 -3.85
CA GLU A 35 4.04 -11.85 -3.95
C GLU A 35 3.43 -10.56 -4.52
N LYS A 36 2.65 -10.68 -5.60
CA LYS A 36 1.95 -9.55 -6.22
C LYS A 36 0.99 -8.77 -5.31
N ASP A 37 0.56 -9.33 -4.18
CA ASP A 37 -0.26 -8.61 -3.20
C ASP A 37 0.54 -7.58 -2.40
N PHE A 38 1.86 -7.76 -2.36
CA PHE A 38 2.84 -6.90 -1.70
C PHE A 38 3.64 -6.06 -2.71
N MET A 39 3.28 -6.11 -3.99
CA MET A 39 3.81 -5.21 -5.01
C MET A 39 2.95 -3.96 -5.07
N SER A 40 3.59 -2.78 -5.16
CA SER A 40 2.88 -1.52 -5.36
C SER A 40 2.27 -1.45 -6.75
N TYR A 41 1.35 -0.51 -6.99
CA TYR A 41 0.81 -0.30 -8.32
C TYR A 41 1.90 0.11 -9.31
N TYR A 42 2.89 0.88 -8.84
CA TYR A 42 4.06 1.26 -9.62
C TYR A 42 4.85 0.04 -10.10
N ASP A 43 5.10 -0.93 -9.21
CA ASP A 43 5.81 -2.17 -9.56
C ASP A 43 5.02 -3.04 -10.54
N LEU A 44 3.69 -3.09 -10.37
CA LEU A 44 2.80 -3.89 -11.23
C LEU A 44 2.60 -3.28 -12.62
N LYS A 45 2.74 -1.96 -12.75
CA LYS A 45 2.55 -1.23 -14.01
C LYS A 45 3.65 -0.15 -14.17
N PRO A 46 4.90 -0.55 -14.41
CA PRO A 46 6.05 0.37 -14.45
C PRO A 46 6.01 1.35 -15.63
N HIS A 47 5.18 1.09 -16.64
CA HIS A 47 5.02 1.96 -17.81
C HIS A 47 3.79 2.87 -17.76
N GLU A 48 3.00 2.80 -16.69
CA GLU A 48 1.83 3.65 -16.49
C GLU A 48 2.25 5.09 -16.17
N LYS A 49 1.51 6.07 -16.69
CA LYS A 49 1.76 7.49 -16.40
C LYS A 49 0.97 7.91 -15.17
N TRP A 50 1.59 7.83 -13.99
CA TRP A 50 0.93 8.12 -12.71
C TRP A 50 0.67 9.61 -12.43
N GLY A 51 1.47 10.51 -13.01
CA GLY A 51 1.33 11.96 -12.81
C GLY A 51 1.38 12.33 -11.31
N GLU A 52 0.39 13.08 -10.84
CA GLU A 52 0.26 13.47 -9.43
C GLU A 52 0.09 12.28 -8.46
N ASN A 53 -0.33 11.11 -8.96
CA ASN A 53 -0.54 9.92 -8.17
C ASN A 53 0.73 9.06 -8.01
N GLU A 54 1.88 9.53 -8.51
CA GLU A 54 3.11 8.75 -8.53
C GLU A 54 3.56 8.27 -7.14
N CYS A 55 3.43 9.13 -6.13
CA CYS A 55 3.73 8.76 -4.73
C CYS A 55 2.74 7.71 -4.21
N GLN A 56 1.44 7.90 -4.46
CA GLN A 56 0.40 6.96 -4.04
C GLN A 56 0.53 5.59 -4.72
N ALA A 57 0.98 5.56 -5.98
CA ALA A 57 1.18 4.34 -6.75
C ALA A 57 2.30 3.45 -6.18
N ARG A 58 3.28 4.04 -5.49
CA ARG A 58 4.36 3.31 -4.77
C ARG A 58 3.94 2.85 -3.37
N GLY A 59 2.79 3.30 -2.88
CA GLY A 59 2.27 2.94 -1.57
C GLY A 59 1.47 1.63 -1.57
N LEU A 60 1.38 1.01 -0.38
CA LEU A 60 0.46 -0.08 -0.09
C LEU A 60 -0.44 0.32 1.08
N SER A 61 -1.75 0.13 0.94
CA SER A 61 -2.67 0.21 2.07
C SER A 61 -2.34 -0.90 3.07
N VAL A 62 -1.91 -0.48 4.27
CA VAL A 62 -1.57 -1.33 5.42
C VAL A 62 -2.17 -0.73 6.69
N TYR A 63 -2.37 -1.57 7.70
CA TYR A 63 -3.08 -1.24 8.93
C TYR A 63 -2.36 -1.82 10.14
N VAL A 64 -2.55 -1.24 11.32
CA VAL A 64 -1.91 -1.71 12.56
C VAL A 64 -2.66 -2.88 13.18
N THR A 65 -3.92 -3.10 12.82
CA THR A 65 -4.71 -4.23 13.31
C THR A 65 -5.46 -4.95 12.18
N GLU A 66 -5.71 -6.25 12.36
CA GLU A 66 -6.58 -7.03 11.45
C GLU A 66 -7.98 -6.43 11.34
N ARG A 67 -8.51 -5.92 12.47
CA ARG A 67 -9.85 -5.31 12.51
C ARG A 67 -9.92 -4.09 11.60
N ASP A 68 -8.91 -3.21 11.62
CA ASP A 68 -8.88 -2.03 10.76
C ASP A 68 -8.85 -2.40 9.28
N ALA A 69 -8.07 -3.43 8.93
CA ALA A 69 -8.03 -3.97 7.57
C ALA A 69 -9.41 -4.47 7.11
N MET A 70 -10.11 -5.21 7.99
CA MET A 70 -11.45 -5.73 7.72
C MET A 70 -12.51 -4.62 7.64
N ASP A 71 -12.43 -3.61 8.50
CA ASP A 71 -13.39 -2.50 8.51
C ASP A 71 -13.25 -1.61 7.27
N VAL A 72 -12.03 -1.39 6.77
CA VAL A 72 -11.85 -0.72 5.48
C VAL A 72 -12.39 -1.57 4.32
N ALA A 73 -12.12 -2.88 4.32
CA ALA A 73 -12.66 -3.77 3.30
C ALA A 73 -14.20 -3.75 3.26
N LYS A 74 -14.86 -3.66 4.42
CA LYS A 74 -16.32 -3.48 4.52
C LYS A 74 -16.79 -2.12 4.01
N ARG A 75 -15.96 -1.08 4.02
CA ARG A 75 -16.34 0.27 3.53
C ARG A 75 -16.15 0.41 2.03
N VAL A 76 -15.11 -0.21 1.45
CA VAL A 76 -14.79 -0.11 0.02
C VAL A 76 -15.64 -1.08 -0.81
N PRO A 77 -16.54 -0.61 -1.69
CA PRO A 77 -17.50 -1.46 -2.39
C PRO A 77 -16.88 -2.61 -3.20
N SER A 78 -15.71 -2.39 -3.82
CA SER A 78 -14.99 -3.42 -4.58
C SER A 78 -14.41 -4.53 -3.70
N LEU A 79 -14.11 -4.24 -2.43
CA LEU A 79 -13.54 -5.20 -1.49
C LEU A 79 -14.62 -5.97 -0.71
N ARG A 80 -15.80 -5.38 -0.49
CA ARG A 80 -16.94 -6.03 0.20
C ARG A 80 -17.32 -7.40 -0.36
N LYS A 81 -17.15 -7.60 -1.67
CA LYS A 81 -17.45 -8.88 -2.34
C LYS A 81 -16.50 -10.02 -1.96
N SER A 82 -15.40 -9.69 -1.28
CA SER A 82 -14.32 -10.60 -0.93
C SER A 82 -14.29 -10.94 0.57
N ILE A 83 -15.29 -10.49 1.32
CA ILE A 83 -15.51 -10.76 2.75
C ILE A 83 -16.65 -11.76 2.88
#